data_AF-A0A6N2LXL5-F1
#
_entry.id   AF-A0A6N2LXL5-F1
#
_cell.length_a   1.000
_cell.length_b   1.000
_cell.length_c   1.000
_cell.angle_alpha   90.00
_cell.angle_beta   90.00
_cell.angle_gamma   90.00
#
_symmetry.space_group_name_H-M   'P 1'
#
loop_
_entity.id
_entity.type
_entity.pdbx_description
1 polymer ?
#
loop_
_entity_poly.entity_id
_entity_poly.type
_entity_poly.pdbx_seq_one_letter_code
_entity_poly.pdbx_strand_id
1 'polypeptide(L)'
;MPCDKWGEVQSLEASRTGDGVIPYVKREKLVVNPSILKVADIERHMYMSVAPNPDVLIRSSGETRLSNFLLWQTSNCLLYSPNALWPDMRLWHLVWAVLDFQRNHSYLRRKRSSFNQILTLQKSLISLALC
;
A
#
# COMPACT_ATOMS: atom_id res chain seq x y z
N MET A 1 -3.83 -14.43 26.49
CA MET A 1 -4.74 -15.07 25.50
C MET A 1 -5.79 -15.82 26.30
N PRO A 2 -7.09 -15.61 26.04
CA PRO A 2 -7.72 -15.87 24.73
C PRO A 2 -8.07 -14.61 23.92
N CYS A 3 -7.89 -14.74 22.60
CA CYS A 3 -8.55 -13.93 21.57
C CYS A 3 -10.06 -14.22 21.55
N ASP A 4 -10.80 -13.39 20.83
CA ASP A 4 -12.19 -13.59 20.37
C ASP A 4 -13.24 -12.71 21.05
N LYS A 5 -13.19 -11.40 20.75
CA LYS A 5 -14.38 -10.54 20.71
C LYS A 5 -14.24 -9.47 19.63
N TRP A 6 -14.43 -9.87 18.36
CA TRP A 6 -14.75 -8.93 17.28
C TRP A 6 -16.23 -9.03 16.91
N GLY A 7 -17.09 -8.99 17.94
CA GLY A 7 -18.52 -8.75 17.82
C GLY A 7 -18.84 -7.45 18.55
N GLU A 8 -19.62 -6.59 17.90
CA GLU A 8 -20.12 -5.30 18.42
C GLU A 8 -19.13 -4.13 18.42
N VAL A 9 -19.11 -3.40 17.30
CA VAL A 9 -18.91 -1.95 17.36
C VAL A 9 -20.03 -1.29 16.55
N GLN A 10 -21.19 -1.12 17.20
CA GLN A 10 -22.14 -0.08 16.87
C GLN A 10 -22.40 0.72 18.14
N SER A 11 -21.81 1.90 18.24
CA SER A 11 -22.50 3.11 18.69
C SER A 11 -21.57 4.30 18.53
N LEU A 12 -22.09 5.28 17.81
CA LEU A 12 -21.58 6.63 17.70
C LEU A 12 -21.47 7.24 19.10
N GLU A 13 -20.35 7.87 19.42
CA GLU A 13 -20.31 9.20 20.03
C GLU A 13 -18.85 9.65 20.20
N ALA A 14 -18.45 10.68 19.46
CA ALA A 14 -17.42 11.59 19.89
C ALA A 14 -17.74 12.96 19.29
N SER A 15 -18.28 13.79 20.17
CA SER A 15 -18.66 15.17 19.97
C SER A 15 -17.50 16.04 19.49
N ARG A 16 -17.75 16.75 18.38
CA ARG A 16 -17.33 18.12 18.04
C ARG A 16 -15.85 18.42 17.70
N THR A 17 -15.75 19.16 16.59
CA THR A 17 -14.70 20.09 16.10
C THR A 17 -13.53 19.54 15.29
N GLY A 18 -13.51 19.95 14.01
CA GLY A 18 -12.40 19.82 13.07
C GLY A 18 -12.90 19.49 11.66
N ASP A 19 -13.16 20.54 10.86
CA ASP A 19 -13.41 20.44 9.41
C ASP A 19 -12.37 19.55 8.73
N GLY A 20 -12.81 18.40 8.24
CA GLY A 20 -12.04 17.51 7.39
C GLY A 20 -13.02 16.77 6.53
N VAL A 21 -13.31 17.32 5.35
CA VAL A 21 -14.17 16.71 4.34
C VAL A 21 -13.51 15.39 3.91
N ILE A 22 -13.83 14.29 4.60
CA ILE A 22 -13.68 12.96 4.04
C ILE A 22 -14.77 12.88 2.97
N PRO A 23 -14.44 12.80 1.67
CA PRO A 23 -15.47 12.70 0.65
C PRO A 23 -16.28 11.44 0.94
N TYR A 24 -17.57 11.65 1.19
CA TYR A 24 -18.55 10.60 1.38
C TYR A 24 -18.56 9.73 0.13
N VAL A 25 -17.84 8.60 0.17
CA VAL A 25 -17.87 7.60 -0.89
C VAL A 25 -19.28 7.01 -0.88
N LYS A 26 -20.07 7.38 -1.90
CA LYS A 26 -21.39 6.83 -2.16
C LYS A 26 -21.28 5.32 -2.17
N ARG A 27 -21.80 4.67 -1.12
CA ARG A 27 -21.79 3.22 -0.96
C ARG A 27 -22.83 2.64 -1.91
N GLU A 28 -22.48 2.53 -3.19
CA GLU A 28 -23.24 1.68 -4.10
C GLU A 28 -23.13 0.25 -3.57
N LYS A 29 -24.29 -0.36 -3.26
CA LYS A 29 -24.37 -1.77 -2.89
C LYS A 29 -23.82 -2.59 -4.07
N LEU A 30 -22.53 -2.94 -3.99
CA LEU A 30 -21.94 -3.95 -4.83
C LEU A 30 -22.71 -5.24 -4.59
N VAL A 31 -23.52 -5.64 -5.57
CA VAL A 31 -24.07 -6.99 -5.65
C VAL A 31 -22.89 -7.91 -5.93
N VAL A 32 -22.22 -8.35 -4.86
CA VAL A 32 -21.10 -9.28 -4.96
C VAL A 32 -21.71 -10.67 -5.15
N ASN A 33 -21.72 -11.14 -6.40
CA ASN A 33 -21.71 -12.58 -6.60
C ASN A 33 -20.41 -13.08 -5.95
N PRO A 34 -20.44 -14.00 -4.96
CA PRO A 34 -19.25 -14.48 -4.27
C PRO A 34 -18.27 -15.25 -5.17
N SER A 35 -18.57 -15.35 -6.46
CA SER A 35 -18.04 -16.38 -7.34
C SER A 35 -16.65 -16.13 -7.90
N ILE A 36 -16.03 -14.94 -7.79
CA ILE A 36 -14.60 -14.71 -8.10
C ILE A 36 -14.23 -13.33 -7.53
N LEU A 37 -13.47 -13.27 -6.43
CA LEU A 37 -12.86 -12.03 -5.93
C LEU A 37 -11.39 -12.03 -6.36
N LYS A 38 -10.98 -11.07 -7.21
CA LYS A 38 -9.61 -10.99 -7.72
C LYS A 38 -8.81 -10.00 -6.90
N VAL A 39 -7.49 -10.20 -6.88
CA VAL A 39 -6.53 -9.26 -6.26
C VAL A 39 -6.69 -7.84 -6.83
N ALA A 40 -6.98 -7.72 -8.13
CA ALA A 40 -7.22 -6.44 -8.79
C ALA A 40 -8.45 -5.69 -8.24
N ASP A 41 -9.46 -6.41 -7.74
CA ASP A 41 -10.64 -5.78 -7.15
C ASP A 41 -10.28 -5.12 -5.81
N ILE A 42 -9.41 -5.76 -5.02
CA ILE A 42 -8.90 -5.18 -3.77
C ILE A 42 -8.08 -3.92 -4.06
N GLU A 43 -7.20 -3.96 -5.06
CA GLU A 43 -6.39 -2.82 -5.49
C GLU A 43 -7.24 -1.62 -5.92
N ARG A 44 -8.33 -1.86 -6.62
CA ARG A 44 -9.24 -0.81 -7.08
C ARG A 44 -9.98 -0.10 -5.94
N HIS A 45 -10.28 -0.81 -4.86
CA HIS A 45 -11.03 -0.28 -3.71
C HIS A 45 -10.15 0.28 -2.58
N MET A 46 -8.82 0.25 -2.72
CA MET A 46 -7.93 0.91 -1.77
C MET A 46 -7.92 2.43 -1.94
N TYR A 47 -7.74 3.17 -0.84
CA TYR A 47 -7.66 4.63 -0.86
C TYR A 47 -6.58 5.18 -1.81
N MET A 48 -5.47 4.44 -1.96
CA MET A 48 -4.36 4.80 -2.83
C MET A 48 -4.51 4.29 -4.27
N SER A 49 -5.68 3.82 -4.69
CA SER A 49 -5.88 3.28 -6.05
C SER A 49 -5.71 4.33 -7.15
N VAL A 50 -5.91 5.60 -6.82
CA VAL A 50 -5.74 6.74 -7.74
C VAL A 50 -4.29 7.16 -7.93
N ALA A 51 -3.38 6.71 -7.06
CA ALA A 51 -1.98 7.09 -7.07
C ALA A 51 -1.08 5.88 -7.41
N PRO A 52 0.07 6.10 -8.06
CA PRO A 52 1.03 5.02 -8.29
C PRO A 52 1.59 4.49 -6.97
N ASN A 53 1.94 3.21 -6.94
CA ASN A 53 2.60 2.60 -5.78
C ASN A 53 3.95 3.29 -5.50
N PRO A 54 4.30 3.53 -4.22
CA PRO A 54 5.54 4.18 -3.86
C PRO A 54 6.75 3.32 -4.21
N ASP A 55 7.80 3.97 -4.68
CA ASP A 55 9.08 3.34 -5.01
C ASP A 55 10.09 3.39 -3.85
N VAL A 56 10.01 4.44 -3.03
CA VAL A 56 10.85 4.65 -1.84
C VAL A 56 9.96 5.03 -0.67
N LEU A 57 10.17 4.37 0.47
CA LEU A 57 9.53 4.64 1.73
C LEU A 57 10.61 5.13 2.70
N ILE A 58 10.45 6.35 3.18
CA ILE A 58 11.39 6.96 4.13
C ILE A 58 10.79 6.92 5.53
N ARG A 59 11.52 6.37 6.49
CA ARG A 59 11.13 6.35 7.91
C ARG A 59 12.25 6.94 8.77
N SER A 60 12.00 8.08 9.41
CA SER A 60 12.94 8.68 10.36
C SER A 60 13.07 7.87 11.66
N SER A 61 13.99 8.28 12.54
CA SER A 61 14.22 7.73 13.89
C SER A 61 15.06 6.44 13.95
N GLY A 62 15.68 6.02 12.84
CA GLY A 62 16.56 4.84 12.81
C GLY A 62 15.84 3.51 13.03
N GLU A 63 14.51 3.50 12.97
CA GLU A 63 13.71 2.30 13.19
C GLU A 63 13.50 1.54 11.87
N THR A 64 13.76 0.25 11.87
CA THR A 64 13.61 -0.63 10.69
C THR A 64 12.28 -1.36 10.69
N ARG A 65 11.17 -0.62 10.78
CA ARG A 65 9.80 -1.17 10.75
C ARG A 65 8.88 -0.39 9.81
N LEU A 66 7.85 -1.06 9.30
CA LEU A 66 6.81 -0.39 8.50
C LEU A 66 5.70 0.25 9.34
N SER A 67 5.50 -0.21 10.59
CA SER A 67 4.43 0.30 11.47
C SER A 67 3.02 0.29 10.83
N ASN A 68 2.71 -0.74 10.03
CA ASN A 68 1.42 -0.87 9.34
C ASN A 68 1.12 0.27 8.35
N PHE A 69 2.14 0.97 7.86
CA PHE A 69 1.99 2.01 6.85
C PHE A 69 2.08 1.44 5.44
N LEU A 70 1.00 1.59 4.65
CA LEU A 70 0.94 1.23 3.22
C LEU A 70 1.43 -0.18 2.87
N LEU A 71 1.18 -1.18 3.73
CA LEU A 71 1.75 -2.53 3.60
C LEU A 71 1.58 -3.14 2.20
N TRP A 72 0.39 -2.98 1.60
CA TRP A 72 0.11 -3.50 0.27
C TRP A 72 0.96 -2.80 -0.79
N GLN A 73 0.93 -1.46 -0.77
CA GLN A 73 1.58 -0.61 -1.76
C GLN A 73 3.11 -0.64 -1.64
N THR A 74 3.64 -0.84 -0.43
CA THR A 74 5.09 -0.84 -0.16
C THR A 74 5.74 -2.21 -0.31
N SER A 75 5.01 -3.25 -0.74
CA SER A 75 5.52 -4.62 -0.89
C SER A 75 6.80 -4.72 -1.74
N ASN A 76 6.91 -3.86 -2.76
CA ASN A 76 8.04 -3.78 -3.70
C ASN A 76 8.80 -2.46 -3.63
N CYS A 77 8.75 -1.78 -2.48
CA CYS A 77 9.34 -0.48 -2.24
C CYS A 77 10.72 -0.60 -1.56
N LEU A 78 11.63 0.33 -1.82
CA LEU A 78 12.87 0.46 -1.06
C LEU A 78 12.57 1.12 0.30
N LEU A 79 13.01 0.54 1.40
CA LEU A 79 12.89 1.13 2.73
C LEU A 79 14.19 1.85 3.10
N TYR A 80 14.13 3.17 3.25
CA TYR A 80 15.24 4.00 3.70
C TYR A 80 14.94 4.54 5.10
N SER A 81 15.77 4.19 6.08
CA SER A 81 15.59 4.59 7.48
C SER A 81 16.81 5.35 8.01
N PRO A 82 16.84 6.69 7.91
CA PRO A 82 17.91 7.48 8.49
C PRO A 82 17.78 7.53 10.02
N ASN A 83 18.93 7.60 10.71
CA ASN A 83 19.00 7.77 12.16
C ASN A 83 18.52 9.16 12.64
N ALA A 84 18.37 10.12 11.73
CA ALA A 84 17.84 11.44 12.05
C ALA A 84 16.37 11.34 12.51
N LEU A 85 16.02 12.10 13.55
CA LEU A 85 14.64 12.29 13.97
C LEU A 85 13.89 13.10 12.90
N TRP A 86 12.55 12.99 12.90
CA TRP A 86 11.70 13.74 11.97
C TRP A 86 11.97 15.26 11.94
N PRO A 87 12.04 15.98 13.08
CA PRO A 87 12.34 17.42 13.07
C PRO A 87 13.75 17.76 12.55
N ASP A 88 14.69 16.81 12.62
CA ASP A 88 16.07 17.01 12.19
C ASP A 88 16.31 16.59 10.72
N MET A 89 15.26 16.15 10.02
CA MET A 89 15.37 15.73 8.62
C MET A 89 15.67 16.92 7.72
N ARG A 90 16.87 16.87 7.12
CA ARG A 90 17.34 17.84 6.11
C ARG A 90 17.28 17.27 4.71
N LEU A 91 17.33 18.14 3.69
CA LEU A 91 17.37 17.79 2.27
C LEU A 91 18.42 16.72 1.94
N TRP A 92 19.58 16.74 2.60
CA TRP A 92 20.62 15.73 2.41
C TRP A 92 20.14 14.29 2.63
N HIS A 93 19.24 14.04 3.59
CA HIS A 93 18.69 12.71 3.84
C HIS A 93 17.78 12.26 2.69
N LEU A 94 17.04 13.20 2.09
CA LEU A 94 16.22 12.92 0.91
C LEU A 94 17.11 12.60 -0.30
N VAL A 95 18.19 13.37 -0.52
CA VAL A 95 19.15 13.11 -1.60
C VAL A 95 19.78 11.74 -1.45
N TRP A 96 20.18 11.36 -0.23
CA TRP A 96 20.69 10.02 0.06
C TRP A 96 19.67 8.92 -0.23
N ALA A 97 18.40 9.12 0.13
CA ALA A 97 17.34 8.17 -0.18
C ALA A 97 17.17 7.97 -1.69
N VAL A 98 17.23 9.05 -2.47
CA VAL A 98 17.13 9.00 -3.94
C VAL A 98 18.34 8.30 -4.56
N LEU A 99 19.55 8.60 -4.08
CA LEU A 99 20.77 7.95 -4.56
C LEU A 99 20.75 6.44 -4.27
N ASP A 100 20.31 6.04 -3.09
CA ASP A 100 20.19 4.63 -2.73
C ASP A 100 19.14 3.92 -3.58
N PHE A 101 18.04 4.59 -3.89
CA PHE A 101 17.05 4.09 -4.85
C PHE A 101 17.64 3.91 -6.25
N GLN A 102 18.33 4.92 -6.78
CA GLN A 102 18.94 4.86 -8.10
C GLN A 102 19.97 3.73 -8.20
N ARG A 103 20.78 3.54 -7.15
CA ARG A 103 21.76 2.45 -7.06
C ARG A 103 21.10 1.07 -7.11
N ASN A 104 19.98 0.90 -6.41
CA ASN A 104 19.25 -0.36 -6.33
C ASN A 104 18.22 -0.56 -7.45
N HIS A 105 18.00 0.45 -8.31
CA HIS A 105 16.95 0.45 -9.32
C HIS A 105 16.99 -0.77 -10.24
N SER A 106 18.19 -1.17 -10.69
CA SER A 106 18.38 -2.34 -11.56
C SER A 106 17.95 -3.65 -10.89
N TYR A 107 18.20 -3.80 -9.59
CA TYR A 107 17.79 -4.97 -8.81
C TYR A 107 16.27 -4.97 -8.58
N LEU A 108 15.71 -3.84 -8.15
CA LEU A 108 14.28 -3.68 -7.91
C LEU A 108 13.45 -3.92 -9.18
N ARG A 109 13.94 -3.45 -10.33
CA ARG A 109 13.32 -3.68 -11.63
C ARG A 109 13.23 -5.17 -11.99
N ARG A 110 14.31 -5.93 -11.76
CA ARG A 110 14.29 -7.40 -11.98
C ARG A 110 13.27 -8.08 -11.06
N LYS A 111 13.26 -7.72 -9.78
CA LYS A 111 12.34 -8.28 -8.79
C LYS A 111 10.87 -8.00 -9.13
N ARG A 112 10.54 -6.78 -9.58
CA ARG A 112 9.20 -6.43 -10.09
C ARG A 112 8.82 -7.24 -11.34
N SER A 113 9.76 -7.49 -12.24
CA SER A 113 9.49 -8.26 -13.47
C SER A 113 9.14 -9.72 -13.16
N SER A 114 9.84 -10.36 -12.22
CA SER A 114 9.53 -11.73 -11.80
C SER A 114 8.13 -11.84 -11.19
N PHE A 115 7.70 -10.82 -10.43
CA PHE A 115 6.37 -10.78 -9.85
C PHE A 115 5.27 -10.51 -10.90
N ASN A 116 5.49 -9.57 -11.82
CA ASN A 116 4.53 -9.22 -12.87
C ASN A 116 4.40 -10.30 -13.96
N GLN A 117 5.46 -11.08 -14.24
CA GLN A 117 5.37 -12.21 -15.18
C GLN A 117 4.37 -13.26 -14.70
N ILE A 118 4.34 -13.58 -13.40
CA ILE A 118 3.38 -14.53 -12.83
C ILE A 118 1.93 -14.04 -13.03
N LEU A 119 1.68 -12.74 -12.80
CA LEU A 119 0.35 -12.15 -13.00
C LEU A 119 -0.06 -12.08 -14.48
N THR A 120 0.89 -11.85 -15.39
CA THR A 120 0.61 -11.69 -16.82
C THR A 120 0.34 -13.04 -17.48
N LEU A 121 1.07 -14.09 -17.09
CA LEU A 121 0.85 -15.45 -17.58
C LEU A 121 -0.50 -16.02 -17.12
N GLN A 122 -0.99 -15.69 -15.93
CA GLN A 122 -2.35 -16.05 -15.53
C GLN A 122 -3.42 -15.30 -16.35
N LYS A 123 -3.20 -14.04 -16.70
CA LYS A 123 -4.14 -13.26 -17.53
C LYS A 123 -4.25 -13.79 -18.96
N SER A 124 -3.14 -14.23 -19.57
CA SER A 124 -3.17 -14.80 -20.93
C SER A 124 -3.79 -16.20 -20.97
N LEU A 125 -3.52 -17.05 -19.97
CA LEU A 125 -4.13 -18.38 -19.87
C LEU A 125 -5.65 -18.32 -19.69
N ILE A 126 -6.16 -17.37 -18.90
CA ILE A 126 -7.61 -17.16 -18.74
C ILE A 126 -8.24 -16.64 -20.04
N SER A 127 -7.54 -15.76 -20.79
CA SER A 127 -8.03 -15.27 -22.09
C SER A 127 -8.08 -16.36 -23.16
N LEU A 128 -7.17 -17.33 -23.14
CA LEU A 128 -7.16 -18.48 -24.04
C LEU A 128 -8.18 -19.55 -23.64
N ALA A 129 -8.51 -19.68 -22.35
CA ALA A 129 -9.51 -20.62 -21.85
C ALA A 129 -10.97 -20.10 -22.00
N LEU A 130 -11.15 -18.82 -22.35
CA LEU A 130 -12.44 -18.18 -22.63
C LEU A 130 -12.68 -17.97 -24.14
N CYS A 131 -11.74 -18.40 -24.99
CA CYS A 131 -11.91 -18.52 -26.44
C CYS A 131 -12.13 -19.99 -26.80
#